data_AF-A0A2R6BCI0-F1
#
_entry.id   AF-A0A2R6BCI0-F1
#
_cell.length_a   1.000
_cell.length_b   1.000
_cell.length_c   1.000
_cell.angle_alpha   90.00
_cell.angle_beta   90.00
_cell.angle_gamma   90.00
#
_symmetry.space_group_name_H-M   'P 1'
#
loop_
_entity.id
_entity.type
_entity.pdbx_description
1 polymer ?
#
loop_
_entity_poly.entity_id
_entity_poly.type
_entity_poly.pdbx_seq_one_letter_code
_entity_poly.pdbx_strand_id
1 'polypeptide(L)'
;MGLGFSVFVAALWHTPYFFSVSATNLVYRALEESTLFLGGFSAGFSVPNKSGVFKATLFGLWVLSDTVLSVIFLVNPKLYTDYPPYSPSELQIVGVAMILFMNVIVAIVIYLYTKSVYATLGEKAID
;
A
#
# COMPACT_ATOMS: atom_id res chain seq x y z
N MET A 1 5.79 9.58 15.68
CA MET A 1 5.21 8.33 16.21
C MET A 1 4.25 7.68 15.20
N GLY A 2 3.34 8.41 14.55
CA GLY A 2 2.35 7.84 13.61
C GLY A 2 2.91 7.07 12.41
N LEU A 3 3.93 7.58 11.71
CA LEU A 3 4.54 6.87 10.56
C LEU A 3 5.14 5.50 10.93
N GLY A 4 5.82 5.40 12.07
CA GLY A 4 6.43 4.14 12.51
C GLY A 4 5.37 3.07 12.83
N PHE A 5 4.29 3.47 13.49
CA PHE A 5 3.14 2.59 13.73
C PHE A 5 2.51 2.10 12.43
N SER A 6 2.26 3.00 11.46
CA SER A 6 1.71 2.64 10.17
C SER A 6 2.57 1.63 9.41
N VAL A 7 3.89 1.85 9.34
CA VAL A 7 4.81 0.95 8.65
C VAL A 7 4.87 -0.40 9.35
N PHE A 8 4.94 -0.41 10.68
CA PHE A 8 4.97 -1.64 11.45
C PHE A 8 3.71 -2.48 11.22
N VAL A 9 2.52 -1.88 11.34
CA VAL A 9 1.25 -2.59 11.16
C VAL A 9 1.12 -3.12 9.74
N ALA A 10 1.45 -2.32 8.72
CA ALA A 10 1.43 -2.77 7.34
C ALA A 10 2.38 -3.95 7.14
N ALA A 11 3.63 -3.87 7.60
CA ALA A 11 4.58 -4.97 7.44
C ALA A 11 4.12 -6.25 8.15
N LEU A 12 3.54 -6.13 9.35
CA LEU A 12 3.06 -7.26 10.15
C LEU A 12 2.03 -8.09 9.39
N TRP A 13 0.96 -7.45 8.89
CA TRP A 13 -0.15 -8.14 8.21
C TRP A 13 0.22 -8.71 6.84
N HIS A 14 1.27 -8.17 6.22
CA HIS A 14 1.80 -8.71 4.97
C HIS A 14 2.78 -9.87 5.16
N THR A 15 3.12 -10.28 6.38
CA THR A 15 3.89 -11.50 6.58
C THR A 15 3.02 -12.75 6.38
N PRO A 16 3.57 -13.86 5.87
CA PRO A 16 2.79 -15.06 5.56
C PRO A 16 1.89 -15.59 6.68
N TYR A 17 2.42 -15.62 7.91
CA TYR A 17 1.68 -16.13 9.06
C TYR A 17 0.47 -15.27 9.41
N PHE A 18 0.67 -13.96 9.59
CA PHE A 18 -0.42 -13.06 9.98
C PHE A 18 -1.46 -12.88 8.86
N PHE A 19 -1.01 -12.89 7.60
CA PHE A 19 -1.88 -12.87 6.42
C PHE A 19 -2.84 -14.07 6.39
N SER A 20 -2.34 -15.28 6.67
CA SER A 20 -3.20 -16.47 6.68
C SER A 20 -4.15 -16.52 7.88
N VAL A 21 -3.67 -16.10 9.06
CA VAL A 21 -4.50 -16.07 10.26
C VAL A 21 -5.66 -15.07 10.12
N SER A 22 -5.43 -13.90 9.50
CA SER A 22 -6.52 -12.96 9.21
C SER A 22 -7.48 -13.46 8.14
N ALA A 23 -7.00 -14.30 7.21
CA ALA A 23 -7.84 -14.92 6.19
C ALA A 23 -8.79 -16.00 6.74
N THR A 24 -8.40 -16.70 7.80
CA THR A 24 -9.17 -17.83 8.37
C THR A 24 -10.01 -17.46 9.59
N ASN A 25 -9.67 -16.39 10.31
CA ASN A 25 -10.31 -16.03 11.56
C ASN A 25 -10.88 -14.60 11.53
N LEU A 26 -12.20 -14.48 11.71
CA LEU A 26 -12.91 -13.20 11.69
C LEU A 26 -12.41 -12.19 12.74
N VAL A 27 -11.96 -12.65 13.91
CA VAL A 27 -11.41 -11.76 14.94
C VAL A 27 -10.09 -11.15 14.45
N TYR A 28 -9.22 -11.96 13.84
CA TYR A 28 -7.96 -11.47 13.28
C TYR A 28 -8.19 -10.61 12.04
N ARG A 29 -9.21 -10.91 11.22
CA ARG A 29 -9.63 -10.03 10.11
C ARG A 29 -10.06 -8.65 10.63
N ALA A 30 -10.91 -8.61 11.65
CA ALA A 30 -11.35 -7.35 12.25
C ALA A 30 -10.18 -6.56 12.84
N LEU A 31 -9.21 -7.25 13.46
CA LEU A 31 -7.98 -6.62 13.95
C LEU A 31 -7.10 -6.09 12.82
N GLU A 32 -6.92 -6.85 11.73
CA GLU A 32 -6.21 -6.42 10.53
C GLU A 32 -6.79 -5.12 10.00
N GLU A 33 -8.09 -5.12 9.67
CA GLU A 33 -8.78 -3.96 9.11
C GLU A 33 -8.71 -2.75 10.06
N SER A 34 -8.97 -2.96 11.35
CA SER A 34 -8.95 -1.88 12.35
C SER A 34 -7.56 -1.28 12.50
N THR A 35 -6.52 -2.11 12.57
CA THR A 35 -5.15 -1.63 12.77
C THR A 35 -4.59 -1.00 11.50
N LEU A 36 -4.88 -1.54 10.30
CA LEU A 36 -4.50 -0.92 9.04
C LEU A 36 -5.20 0.43 8.86
N PHE A 37 -6.48 0.54 9.21
CA PHE A 37 -7.21 1.81 9.19
C PHE A 37 -6.58 2.83 10.14
N LEU A 38 -6.33 2.45 11.40
CA LEU A 38 -5.66 3.33 12.37
C LEU A 38 -4.23 3.69 11.95
N GLY A 39 -3.52 2.75 11.33
CA GLY A 39 -2.19 2.95 10.74
C GLY A 39 -2.23 4.03 9.66
N GLY A 40 -3.09 3.84 8.64
CA GLY A 40 -3.29 4.79 7.56
C GLY A 40 -3.77 6.16 8.04
N PHE A 41 -4.70 6.20 8.99
CA PHE A 41 -5.13 7.43 9.64
C PHE A 41 -3.95 8.15 10.30
N SER A 42 -3.17 7.45 11.13
CA SER A 42 -2.01 8.03 11.82
C SER A 42 -0.91 8.52 10.87
N ALA A 43 -0.71 7.84 9.74
CA ALA A 43 0.18 8.29 8.67
C ALA A 43 -0.37 9.57 8.02
N GLY A 44 -1.66 9.62 7.73
CA GLY A 44 -2.35 10.79 7.18
C GLY A 44 -2.19 12.05 8.03
N PHE A 45 -2.20 11.96 9.37
CA PHE A 45 -1.92 13.10 10.25
C PHE A 45 -0.43 13.47 10.32
N SER A 46 0.47 12.52 10.05
CA SER A 46 1.91 12.71 10.21
C SER A 46 2.58 13.31 8.97
N VAL A 47 1.95 13.17 7.80
CA VAL A 47 2.51 13.50 6.47
C VAL A 47 2.38 14.98 6.04
N PRO A 48 1.34 15.77 6.40
CA PRO A 48 1.11 17.10 5.83
C PRO A 48 2.29 18.05 5.98
N ASN A 49 2.94 18.03 7.14
CA ASN A 49 4.07 18.91 7.49
C ASN A 49 5.44 18.40 6.99
N LYS A 50 5.47 17.38 6.11
CA LYS A 50 6.71 16.84 5.54
C LYS A 50 7.02 17.42 4.17
N SER A 51 8.30 17.42 3.80
CA SER A 51 8.77 17.91 2.50
C SER A 51 8.19 17.08 1.35
N GLY A 52 8.05 17.70 0.16
CA GLY A 52 7.55 17.02 -1.04
C GLY A 52 8.40 15.80 -1.42
N VAL A 53 9.72 15.89 -1.30
CA VAL A 53 10.64 14.76 -1.53
C VAL A 53 10.35 13.61 -0.57
N PHE A 54 10.17 13.89 0.72
CA PHE A 54 9.87 12.84 1.71
C PHE A 54 8.53 12.16 1.41
N LYS A 55 7.51 12.92 1.01
CA LYS A 55 6.20 12.37 0.59
C LYS A 55 6.35 11.46 -0.64
N ALA A 56 7.10 11.90 -1.65
CA ALA A 56 7.37 11.12 -2.84
C ALA A 56 8.14 9.83 -2.53
N THR A 57 9.14 9.89 -1.65
CA THR A 57 9.88 8.71 -1.19
C THR A 57 8.95 7.71 -0.49
N LEU A 58 8.12 8.17 0.46
CA LEU A 58 7.16 7.29 1.15
C LEU A 58 6.17 6.65 0.16
N PHE A 59 5.66 7.42 -0.80
CA PHE A 59 4.78 6.91 -1.85
C PHE A 59 5.48 5.85 -2.71
N GLY A 60 6.72 6.11 -3.15
CA GLY A 60 7.51 5.14 -3.93
C GLY A 60 7.79 3.85 -3.16
N LEU A 61 8.13 3.95 -1.87
CA LEU A 61 8.35 2.78 -1.00
C LEU A 61 7.07 1.96 -0.82
N TRP A 62 5.92 2.62 -0.67
CA TRP A 62 4.63 1.95 -0.57
C TRP A 62 4.31 1.16 -1.86
N VAL A 63 4.39 1.81 -3.02
CA VAL A 63 4.17 1.15 -4.33
C VAL A 63 5.16 -0.01 -4.54
N LEU A 64 6.43 0.18 -4.19
CA LEU A 64 7.46 -0.86 -4.32
C LEU A 64 7.13 -2.06 -3.45
N SER A 65 6.73 -1.84 -2.21
CA SER A 65 6.43 -2.92 -1.26
C SER A 65 5.24 -3.77 -1.74
N ASP A 66 4.16 -3.14 -2.19
CA ASP A 66 3.00 -3.85 -2.74
C ASP A 66 3.31 -4.54 -4.07
N THR A 67 4.21 -3.97 -4.87
CA THR A 67 4.71 -4.62 -6.10
C THR A 67 5.54 -5.86 -5.78
N VAL A 68 6.40 -5.81 -4.76
CA VAL A 68 7.17 -6.97 -4.32
C VAL A 68 6.24 -8.08 -3.83
N LEU A 69 5.24 -7.73 -3.01
CA LEU A 69 4.27 -8.70 -2.50
C LEU A 69 3.47 -9.37 -3.63
N SER A 70 2.96 -8.59 -4.58
CA SER A 70 2.22 -9.11 -5.72
C SER A 70 3.09 -10.01 -6.62
N VAL A 71 4.36 -9.66 -6.83
CA VAL A 71 5.31 -10.55 -7.53
C VAL A 71 5.51 -11.87 -6.78
N ILE A 72 5.59 -11.84 -5.44
CA ILE A 72 5.67 -13.06 -4.64
C ILE A 72 4.42 -13.92 -4.84
N PHE A 73 3.22 -13.34 -4.82
CA PHE A 73 1.98 -14.07 -5.10
C PHE A 73 1.95 -14.71 -6.50
N LEU A 74 2.54 -14.06 -7.50
CA LEU A 74 2.60 -14.58 -8.87
C LEU A 74 3.61 -15.73 -9.02
N VAL A 75 4.83 -15.52 -8.52
CA VAL A 75 5.99 -16.40 -8.77
C VAL A 75 6.09 -17.52 -7.75
N ASN A 76 5.81 -17.23 -6.48
CA ASN A 76 5.94 -18.18 -5.38
C ASN A 76 4.75 -18.09 -4.41
N PRO A 77 3.52 -18.43 -4.88
CA PRO A 77 2.33 -18.40 -4.03
C PRO A 77 2.44 -19.33 -2.83
N LYS A 78 3.28 -20.39 -2.91
CA LYS A 78 3.42 -21.39 -1.85
C LYS A 78 3.74 -20.80 -0.49
N LEU A 79 4.55 -19.75 -0.46
CA LEU A 79 4.90 -19.02 0.77
C LEU A 79 3.68 -18.53 1.55
N TYR A 80 2.56 -18.27 0.88
CA TYR A 80 1.32 -17.79 1.47
C TYR A 80 0.20 -18.84 1.46
N THR A 81 0.43 -20.04 0.92
CA THR A 81 -0.53 -21.15 0.94
C THR A 81 -0.20 -22.23 1.98
N ASP A 82 0.98 -22.20 2.60
CA ASP A 82 1.38 -23.16 3.65
C ASP A 82 0.42 -23.16 4.85
N TYR A 83 -0.31 -22.07 5.04
CA TYR A 83 -1.41 -21.96 5.98
C TYR A 83 -2.70 -21.66 5.18
N PRO A 84 -3.59 -22.65 4.95
CA PRO A 84 -4.82 -22.46 4.17
C PRO A 84 -5.60 -21.26 4.70
N PRO A 85 -6.21 -20.44 3.81
CA PRO A 85 -7.34 -20.91 3.01
C PRO A 85 -7.26 -20.62 1.51
N TYR A 86 -6.26 -19.87 1.05
CA TYR A 86 -6.17 -19.47 -0.36
C TYR A 86 -5.47 -20.53 -1.21
N SER A 87 -6.06 -20.80 -2.38
CA SER A 87 -5.40 -21.58 -3.42
C SER A 87 -4.33 -20.75 -4.13
N PRO A 88 -3.30 -21.39 -4.73
CA PRO A 88 -2.30 -20.69 -5.52
C PRO A 88 -2.89 -19.82 -6.64
N SER A 89 -3.96 -20.29 -7.30
CA SER A 89 -4.64 -19.55 -8.36
C SER A 89 -5.30 -18.26 -7.87
N GLU A 90 -5.89 -18.26 -6.67
CA GLU A 90 -6.50 -17.07 -6.09
C GLU A 90 -5.43 -16.02 -5.78
N LEU A 91 -4.30 -16.44 -5.21
CA LEU A 91 -3.18 -15.54 -4.94
C LEU A 91 -2.61 -14.94 -6.22
N GLN A 92 -2.48 -15.73 -7.29
CA GLN A 92 -2.02 -15.23 -8.58
C GLN A 92 -2.98 -14.18 -9.16
N ILE A 93 -4.29 -14.41 -9.10
CA ILE A 93 -5.30 -13.44 -9.54
C ILE A 93 -5.18 -12.15 -8.71
N VAL A 94 -5.06 -12.26 -7.39
CA VAL A 94 -4.86 -11.12 -6.49
C VAL A 94 -3.57 -10.38 -6.83
N GLY A 95 -2.47 -11.09 -7.11
CA GLY A 95 -1.20 -10.50 -7.53
C GLY A 95 -1.33 -9.67 -8.81
N VAL A 96 -2.01 -10.18 -9.84
CA VAL A 96 -2.28 -9.40 -11.06
C VAL A 96 -3.13 -8.16 -10.74
N ALA A 97 -4.21 -8.34 -9.97
CA ALA A 97 -5.12 -7.25 -9.61
C ALA A 97 -4.39 -6.14 -8.84
N MET A 98 -3.52 -6.50 -7.88
CA MET A 98 -2.70 -5.58 -7.11
C MET A 98 -1.77 -4.76 -8.01
N ILE A 99 -1.05 -5.39 -8.94
CA ILE A 99 -0.16 -4.68 -9.88
C ILE A 99 -0.95 -3.67 -10.71
N LEU A 100 -2.08 -4.08 -11.28
CA LEU A 100 -2.91 -3.20 -12.09
C LEU A 100 -3.44 -2.02 -11.27
N PHE A 101 -3.95 -2.30 -10.08
CA PHE A 101 -4.49 -1.28 -9.18
C PHE A 101 -3.42 -0.27 -8.75
N MET A 102 -2.22 -0.72 -8.37
CA MET A 102 -1.13 0.18 -7.99
C MET A 102 -0.68 1.06 -9.14
N ASN A 103 -0.61 0.53 -10.37
CA ASN A 103 -0.28 1.34 -11.55
C ASN A 103 -1.33 2.41 -11.85
N VAL A 104 -2.62 2.10 -11.68
CA VAL A 104 -3.70 3.09 -11.80
C VAL A 104 -3.54 4.21 -10.77
N ILE A 105 -3.24 3.86 -9.51
CA ILE A 105 -2.99 4.86 -8.47
C ILE A 105 -1.80 5.74 -8.83
N VAL A 106 -0.68 5.15 -9.26
CA VAL A 106 0.50 5.92 -9.71
C VAL A 106 0.14 6.87 -10.84
N ALA A 107 -0.61 6.41 -11.85
CA ALA A 107 -1.04 7.27 -12.96
C ALA A 107 -1.91 8.44 -12.49
N ILE A 108 -2.85 8.21 -11.57
CA ILE A 108 -3.70 9.26 -10.99
C ILE A 108 -2.85 10.27 -10.21
N VAL A 109 -1.92 9.80 -9.37
CA VAL A 109 -1.07 10.67 -8.55
C VAL A 109 -0.16 11.53 -9.44
N ILE A 110 0.44 10.95 -10.47
CA ILE A 110 1.25 11.68 -11.45
C ILE A 110 0.40 12.73 -12.15
N TYR A 111 -0.79 12.37 -12.65
CA TYR A 111 -1.70 13.30 -13.31
C TYR A 111 -2.07 14.49 -12.41
N LEU A 112 -2.45 14.23 -11.16
CA LEU A 112 -2.80 15.27 -10.20
C LEU A 112 -1.61 16.17 -9.86
N TYR A 113 -0.43 15.59 -9.71
CA TYR A 113 0.80 16.33 -9.45
C TYR A 113 1.16 17.24 -10.63
N THR A 114 1.16 16.70 -11.86
CA THR A 114 1.43 17.45 -13.08
C THR A 114 0.43 18.60 -13.25
N LYS A 115 -0.87 18.34 -13.03
CA LYS A 115 -1.90 19.38 -13.06
C LYS A 115 -1.64 20.49 -12.04
N SER A 116 -1.26 20.14 -10.82
CA SER A 116 -0.90 21.10 -9.76
C SER A 116 0.29 21.97 -10.17
N VAL A 117 1.34 21.37 -10.73
CA VAL A 117 2.53 22.11 -11.17
C VAL A 117 2.18 23.11 -12.28
N TYR A 118 1.41 22.71 -13.28
CA TYR A 118 0.98 23.61 -14.35
C TYR A 118 0.13 24.77 -13.83
N ALA A 119 -0.76 24.54 -12.87
CA ALA A 119 -1.56 25.61 -12.27
C ALA A 119 -0.69 26.66 -11.56
N THR A 120 0.30 26.23 -10.77
CA THR A 120 1.23 27.13 -10.08
C THR A 120 2.14 27.90 -11.04
N LEU A 121 2.56 27.29 -12.15
CA LEU A 121 3.35 27.97 -13.18
C LEU A 121 2.52 29.02 -13.94
N GLY A 122 1.23 28.72 -14.21
CA GLY A 122 0.32 29.67 -14.85
C GLY A 122 0.04 30.90 -13.99
N GLU A 123 -0.12 30.72 -12.68
CA GLU A 123 -0.30 31.83 -11.73
C GLU A 123 0.92 32.76 -11.71
N LYS A 124 2.14 32.20 -11.65
CA LYS A 124 3.41 32.96 -11.69
C LYS A 124 3.71 33.66 -13.02
N ALA A 125 2.99 33.36 -14.09
CA ALA A 125 3.21 33.97 -15.40
C ALA A 125 2.35 35.24 -15.62
N ILE A 126 1.41 35.52 -14.72
CA ILE A 126 0.48 36.65 -14.78
C ILE A 126 0.88 37.77 -13.79
N ASP A 127 1.75 37.46 -12.84
CA ASP A 127 2.43 38.40 -11.92
C ASP A 127 3.72 38.97 -12.54
#